data_AF-A0A3R0XK63-F1
#
_entry.id   AF-A0A3R0XK63-F1
#
_cell.length_a   1.000
_cell.length_b   1.000
_cell.length_c   1.000
_cell.angle_alpha   90.00
_cell.angle_beta   90.00
_cell.angle_gamma   90.00
#
_symmetry.space_group_name_H-M   'P 1'
#
loop_
_entity.id
_entity.type
_entity.pdbx_description
1 polymer ?
#
loop_
_entity_poly.entity_id
_entity_poly.type
_entity_poly.pdbx_seq_one_letter_code
_entity_poly.pdbx_strand_id
1 'polypeptide(L)'
;MLITVELLLADNPRRSLLTIGEMDISSLPGVEAVTECYTERFATIPPGMWYRYYQGRRWRTRSIPGPAFFLFLSRWRNIPEVRCFLESHGRFVFSSRESAPEVLCNVWIHQSEAPETE
;
A
#
# COMPACT_ATOMS: atom_id res chain seq x y z
N MET A 1 -2.02 7.75 -8.23
CA MET A 1 -1.49 7.16 -6.97
C MET A 1 -1.02 5.72 -7.19
N LEU A 2 0.11 5.31 -6.59
CA LEU A 2 0.62 3.92 -6.66
C LEU A 2 0.44 3.20 -5.31
N ILE A 3 -0.02 1.96 -5.34
CA ILE A 3 -0.17 1.10 -4.16
C ILE A 3 0.82 -0.04 -4.28
N THR A 4 1.55 -0.33 -3.20
CA THR A 4 2.45 -1.50 -3.14
C THR A 4 2.15 -2.33 -1.90
N VAL A 5 2.23 -3.65 -2.02
CA VAL A 5 2.14 -4.60 -0.91
C VAL A 5 3.55 -5.07 -0.61
N GLU A 6 4.00 -4.89 0.62
CA GLU A 6 5.37 -5.15 1.01
C GLU A 6 5.46 -5.99 2.27
N LEU A 7 6.50 -6.82 2.32
CA LEU A 7 6.95 -7.50 3.52
C LEU A 7 7.96 -6.63 4.24
N LEU A 8 7.74 -6.46 5.54
CA LEU A 8 8.59 -5.73 6.44
C LEU A 8 8.94 -6.64 7.62
N LEU A 9 10.09 -6.39 8.26
CA LEU A 9 10.33 -6.95 9.59
C LEU A 9 9.55 -6.14 10.63
N ALA A 10 9.00 -6.82 11.64
CA ALA A 10 8.21 -6.19 12.70
C ALA A 10 9.03 -5.20 13.54
N ASP A 11 10.32 -5.49 13.75
CA ASP A 11 11.27 -4.65 14.47
C ASP A 11 11.85 -3.52 13.62
N ASN A 12 11.73 -3.60 12.29
CA ASN A 12 12.23 -2.61 11.36
C ASN A 12 11.23 -2.31 10.22
N PRO A 13 10.13 -1.61 10.52
CA PRO A 13 9.08 -1.29 9.55
C PRO A 13 9.51 -0.27 8.47
N ARG A 14 10.75 0.25 8.55
CA ARG A 14 11.31 1.16 7.55
C ARG A 14 11.90 0.43 6.36
N ARG A 15 12.27 -0.84 6.54
CA ARG A 15 12.96 -1.62 5.52
C ARG A 15 12.04 -2.68 4.95
N SER A 16 11.75 -2.52 3.67
CA SER A 16 11.07 -3.54 2.87
C SER A 16 12.02 -4.66 2.53
N LEU A 17 11.60 -5.88 2.86
CA LEU A 17 12.27 -7.11 2.44
C LEU A 17 11.94 -7.45 1.00
N LEU A 18 10.65 -7.31 0.64
CA LEU A 18 10.13 -7.69 -0.66
C LEU A 18 8.86 -6.91 -0.99
N THR A 19 8.75 -6.47 -2.24
CA THR A 19 7.48 -6.03 -2.82
C THR A 19 6.78 -7.23 -3.43
N ILE A 20 5.60 -7.56 -2.93
CA ILE A 20 4.80 -8.72 -3.34
C ILE A 20 3.92 -8.39 -4.54
N GLY A 21 3.47 -7.15 -4.63
CA GLY A 21 2.57 -6.69 -5.66
C GLY A 21 2.47 -5.19 -5.68
N GLU A 22 2.06 -4.66 -6.82
CA GLU A 22 1.82 -3.24 -7.02
C GLU A 22 0.58 -3.02 -7.88
N MET A 23 -0.08 -1.89 -7.68
CA MET A 23 -1.23 -1.46 -8.44
C MET A 23 -1.19 0.06 -8.58
N ASP A 24 -1.09 0.54 -9.82
CA ASP A 24 -1.28 1.95 -10.14
C ASP A 24 -2.78 2.22 -10.32
N ILE A 25 -3.32 3.14 -9.53
CA ILE A 25 -4.72 3.55 -9.59
C ILE A 25 -4.90 4.98 -10.10
N SER A 26 -3.85 5.59 -10.67
CA SER A 26 -3.91 6.95 -11.23
C SER A 26 -4.93 7.09 -12.37
N SER A 27 -5.27 6.00 -13.04
CA SER A 27 -6.31 5.95 -14.08
C SER A 27 -7.72 5.64 -13.53
N LEU A 28 -7.86 5.45 -12.22
CA LEU A 28 -9.09 5.01 -11.55
C LEU A 28 -9.52 6.07 -10.51
N PRO A 29 -10.03 7.24 -10.92
CA PRO A 29 -10.24 8.38 -10.02
C PRO A 29 -11.20 8.08 -8.85
N GLY A 30 -12.20 7.22 -9.07
CA GLY A 30 -13.11 6.78 -8.01
C GLY A 30 -12.41 5.92 -6.94
N VAL A 31 -11.47 5.07 -7.33
CA VAL A 31 -10.67 4.23 -6.42
C VAL A 31 -9.60 5.07 -5.72
N GLU A 32 -9.01 6.01 -6.45
CA GLU A 32 -8.03 6.94 -5.91
C GLU A 32 -8.63 7.80 -4.79
N ALA A 33 -9.79 8.41 -5.00
CA ALA A 33 -10.45 9.26 -4.00
C ALA A 33 -10.80 8.50 -2.71
N VAL A 34 -11.36 7.29 -2.81
CA VAL A 34 -11.70 6.49 -1.63
C VAL A 34 -10.46 5.95 -0.92
N THR A 35 -9.40 5.63 -1.68
CA THR A 35 -8.11 5.21 -1.12
C THR A 35 -7.47 6.35 -0.36
N GLU A 36 -7.50 7.57 -0.89
CA GLU A 36 -7.01 8.76 -0.20
C GLU A 36 -7.75 8.99 1.11
N CYS A 37 -9.09 9.02 1.08
CA CYS A 37 -9.91 9.21 2.27
C CYS A 37 -9.64 8.14 3.35
N TYR A 38 -9.47 6.88 2.94
CA TYR A 38 -9.10 5.80 3.85
C TYR A 38 -7.69 6.00 4.43
N THR A 39 -6.74 6.39 3.57
CA THR A 39 -5.34 6.62 3.95
C THR A 39 -5.21 7.75 4.96
N GLU A 40 -5.93 8.85 4.79
CA GLU A 40 -5.93 9.98 5.73
C GLU A 40 -6.37 9.58 7.14
N ARG A 41 -7.29 8.61 7.25
CA ARG A 41 -7.86 8.18 8.52
C ARG A 41 -7.05 7.10 9.22
N PHE A 42 -6.48 6.18 8.46
CA PHE A 42 -5.96 4.92 9.02
C PHE A 42 -4.47 4.70 8.75
N ALA A 43 -3.86 5.47 7.86
CA ALA A 43 -2.45 5.27 7.57
C ALA A 43 -1.57 5.85 8.66
N THR A 44 -0.46 5.16 8.90
CA THR A 44 0.62 5.63 9.75
C THR A 44 1.77 6.11 8.88
N ILE A 45 2.56 7.03 9.43
CA ILE A 45 3.83 7.44 8.83
C ILE A 45 4.91 6.94 9.78
N PRO A 46 5.61 5.85 9.46
CA PRO A 46 6.72 5.40 10.28
C PRO A 46 7.77 6.52 10.41
N PRO A 47 8.42 6.70 11.57
CA PRO A 47 9.43 7.74 11.74
C PRO A 47 10.51 7.68 10.66
N GLY A 48 10.75 8.80 9.99
CA GLY A 48 11.73 8.90 8.89
C GLY A 48 11.26 8.37 7.52
N MET A 49 10.01 7.91 7.40
CA MET A 49 9.44 7.33 6.16
C MET A 49 8.39 8.23 5.50
N TRP A 50 8.52 9.55 5.68
CA TRP A 50 7.71 10.54 4.97
C TRP A 50 7.87 10.43 3.45
N TYR A 51 9.09 10.08 3.04
CA TYR A 51 9.46 9.91 1.64
C TYR A 51 10.18 8.59 1.43
N ARG A 52 9.93 7.96 0.28
CA ARG A 52 10.65 6.76 -0.17
C ARG A 52 11.04 6.90 -1.63
N TYR A 53 12.21 6.39 -1.98
CA TYR A 53 12.59 6.20 -3.38
C TYR A 53 12.07 4.84 -3.86
N TYR A 54 11.25 4.84 -4.90
CA TYR A 54 10.72 3.64 -5.53
C TYR A 54 10.70 3.83 -7.05
N GLN A 55 11.23 2.85 -7.79
CA GLN A 55 11.37 2.88 -9.26
C GLN A 55 12.02 4.19 -9.78
N GLY A 56 13.10 4.64 -9.12
CA GLY A 56 13.84 5.84 -9.51
C GLY A 56 13.13 7.17 -9.25
N ARG A 57 11.97 7.15 -8.58
CA ARG A 57 11.20 8.34 -8.22
C ARG A 57 11.08 8.47 -6.71
N ARG A 58 11.02 9.72 -6.22
CA ARG A 58 10.71 10.02 -4.83
C ARG A 58 9.20 10.12 -4.66
N TRP A 59 8.67 9.41 -3.66
CA TRP A 59 7.25 9.35 -3.36
C TRP A 59 6.99 9.82 -1.94
N ARG A 60 5.88 10.53 -1.73
CA ARG A 60 5.33 10.68 -0.39
C ARG A 60 4.59 9.40 -0.02
N THR A 61 4.96 8.78 1.08
CA THR A 61 4.44 7.45 1.43
C THR A 61 3.75 7.41 2.77
N ARG A 62 2.65 6.65 2.81
CA ARG A 62 1.91 6.33 4.04
C ARG A 62 1.70 4.83 4.10
N SER A 63 1.75 4.25 5.30
CA SER A 63 1.68 2.80 5.52
C SER A 63 0.37 2.39 6.16
N ILE A 64 -0.21 1.28 5.71
CA ILE A 64 -1.45 0.72 6.23
C ILE A 64 -1.24 -0.79 6.43
N PRO A 65 -1.74 -1.41 7.51
CA PRO A 65 -1.74 -2.86 7.64
C PRO A 65 -2.44 -3.53 6.44
N GLY A 66 -1.73 -4.45 5.78
CA GLY A 66 -2.21 -5.08 4.54
C GLY A 66 -3.59 -5.73 4.67
N PRO A 67 -3.85 -6.57 5.69
CA PRO A 67 -5.16 -7.20 5.86
C PRO A 67 -6.31 -6.20 5.97
N ALA A 68 -6.12 -5.10 6.70
CA ALA A 68 -7.14 -4.06 6.86
C ALA A 68 -7.41 -3.36 5.53
N PHE A 69 -6.35 -3.02 4.78
CA PHE A 69 -6.47 -2.41 3.47
C PHE A 69 -7.17 -3.31 2.45
N PHE A 70 -6.83 -4.61 2.42
CA PHE A 70 -7.45 -5.57 1.50
C PHE A 70 -8.95 -5.76 1.79
N LEU A 71 -9.34 -5.80 3.07
CA LEU A 71 -10.75 -5.83 3.46
C LEU A 71 -11.49 -4.57 3.01
N PHE A 72 -10.89 -3.40 3.20
CA PHE A 72 -11.43 -2.14 2.66
C PHE A 72 -11.60 -2.24 1.14
N LEU A 73 -10.52 -2.51 0.41
CA LEU A 73 -10.47 -2.50 -1.05
C LEU A 73 -11.42 -3.52 -1.69
N SER A 74 -11.75 -4.62 -0.99
CA SER A 74 -12.72 -5.62 -1.43
C SER A 74 -14.11 -5.08 -1.76
N ARG A 75 -14.49 -3.92 -1.21
CA ARG A 75 -15.76 -3.22 -1.52
C ARG A 75 -15.82 -2.69 -2.95
N TRP A 76 -14.67 -2.58 -3.63
CA TRP A 76 -14.53 -2.13 -5.02
C TRP A 76 -14.14 -3.27 -5.97
N ARG A 77 -14.38 -4.53 -5.59
CA ARG A 77 -14.08 -5.71 -6.41
C ARG A 77 -14.82 -5.81 -7.74
N ASN A 78 -15.78 -4.93 -7.99
CA ASN A 78 -16.46 -4.80 -9.28
C ASN A 78 -15.56 -4.15 -10.35
N ILE A 79 -14.50 -3.45 -9.93
CA ILE A 79 -13.49 -2.87 -10.82
C ILE A 79 -12.45 -3.95 -11.17
N PRO A 80 -12.21 -4.26 -12.46
CA PRO A 80 -11.38 -5.39 -12.87
C PRO A 80 -9.95 -5.37 -12.31
N GLU A 81 -9.30 -4.20 -12.31
CA GLU A 81 -7.94 -3.98 -11.82
C GLU A 81 -7.86 -4.29 -10.32
N VAL A 82 -8.83 -3.77 -9.56
CA VAL A 82 -8.95 -4.01 -8.11
C VAL A 82 -9.18 -5.49 -7.84
N ARG A 83 -10.08 -6.13 -8.59
CA ARG A 83 -10.34 -7.57 -8.44
C ARG A 83 -9.08 -8.40 -8.69
N CYS A 84 -8.39 -8.13 -9.80
CA CYS A 84 -7.17 -8.85 -10.17
C CYS A 84 -6.09 -8.73 -9.08
N PHE A 85 -5.91 -7.52 -8.54
CA PHE A 85 -4.96 -7.25 -7.47
C PHE A 85 -5.31 -8.01 -6.18
N LEU A 86 -6.59 -8.00 -5.78
CA LEU A 86 -7.07 -8.71 -4.59
C LEU A 86 -6.91 -10.23 -4.74
N GLU A 87 -7.24 -10.79 -5.90
CA GLU A 87 -7.14 -12.22 -6.18
C GLU A 87 -5.68 -12.70 -6.24
N SER A 88 -4.80 -11.89 -6.82
CA SER A 88 -3.37 -12.22 -6.96
C SER A 88 -2.61 -12.20 -5.63
N HIS A 89 -2.97 -11.30 -4.71
CA HIS A 89 -2.16 -11.05 -3.51
C HIS A 89 -2.90 -11.31 -2.19
N GLY A 90 -4.23 -11.44 -2.19
CA GLY A 90 -5.03 -11.54 -0.97
C GLY A 90 -4.65 -12.74 -0.10
N ARG A 91 -4.49 -13.93 -0.71
CA ARG A 91 -4.07 -15.13 0.03
C ARG A 91 -2.75 -14.90 0.77
N PHE A 92 -1.79 -14.24 0.12
CA PHE A 92 -0.51 -13.92 0.74
C PHE A 92 -0.69 -12.96 1.93
N VAL A 93 -1.41 -11.86 1.73
CA VAL A 93 -1.64 -10.81 2.73
C VAL A 93 -2.30 -11.37 4.00
N PHE A 94 -3.28 -12.25 3.85
CA PHE A 94 -3.98 -12.84 5.00
C PHE A 94 -3.18 -13.95 5.69
N SER A 95 -2.39 -14.73 4.95
CA SER A 95 -1.63 -15.87 5.50
C SER A 95 -0.36 -15.45 6.24
N SER A 96 0.21 -14.28 5.95
CA SER A 96 1.51 -13.86 6.49
C SER A 96 1.51 -13.76 8.02
N ARG A 97 0.38 -13.33 8.60
CA ARG A 97 0.24 -13.10 10.05
C ARG A 97 0.31 -14.39 10.86
N GLU A 98 -0.10 -15.52 10.28
CA GLU A 98 -0.10 -16.82 10.93
C GLU A 98 1.22 -17.57 10.74
N SER A 99 1.93 -17.29 9.65
CA SER A 99 3.11 -18.07 9.24
C SER A 99 4.43 -17.55 9.85
N ALA A 100 4.56 -16.24 10.05
CA ALA A 100 5.78 -15.63 10.57
C ALA A 100 5.45 -14.36 11.37
N PRO A 101 5.35 -14.42 12.71
CA PRO A 101 4.94 -13.28 13.54
C PRO A 101 5.93 -12.11 13.50
N GLU A 102 7.18 -12.37 13.13
CA GLU A 102 8.22 -11.35 12.98
C GLU A 102 8.15 -10.59 11.64
N VAL A 103 7.23 -10.98 10.76
CA VAL A 103 7.05 -10.35 9.44
C VAL A 103 5.69 -9.69 9.36
N LEU A 104 5.67 -8.42 8.96
CA LEU A 104 4.46 -7.66 8.71
C LEU A 104 4.22 -7.54 7.21
N CYS A 105 2.97 -7.71 6.81
CA CYS A 105 2.52 -7.38 5.46
C CYS A 105 1.81 -6.03 5.51
N ASN A 106 2.46 -5.01 4.95
CA ASN A 106 1.93 -3.66 4.89
C ASN A 106 1.67 -3.23 3.46
N VAL A 107 0.70 -2.35 3.31
CA VAL A 107 0.45 -1.62 2.09
C VAL A 107 1.07 -0.24 2.22
N TRP A 108 1.83 0.17 1.22
CA TRP A 108 2.28 1.55 1.07
C TRP A 108 1.51 2.24 -0.01
N ILE A 109 0.99 3.41 0.34
CA ILE A 109 0.30 4.33 -0.55
C ILE A 109 1.31 5.41 -0.95
N HIS A 110 1.68 5.40 -2.23
CA HIS A 110 2.63 6.32 -2.84
C HIS A 110 1.86 7.42 -3.56
N GLN A 111 1.96 8.63 -3.03
CA GLN A 111 1.44 9.84 -3.64
C GLN A 111 2.57 10.54 -4.37
N SER A 112 2.36 10.85 -5.66
CA SER A 112 3.30 11.70 -6.40
C SER A 112 3.38 13.03 -5.68
N GLU A 113 4.57 13.60 -5.57
CA GLU A 113 4.68 15.02 -5.29
C GLU A 113 3.96 15.73 -6.43
N ALA A 114 3.00 16.62 -6.11
CA ALA A 114 2.61 17.62 -7.10
C ALA A 114 3.90 18.37 -7.48
N PRO A 115 4.10 18.75 -8.75
CA PRO A 115 5.20 19.66 -9.06
C PRO A 115 5.08 20.85 -8.11
N GLU A 116 6.16 21.19 -7.42
CA GLU A 116 6.23 22.44 -6.67
C GLU A 116 5.87 23.54 -7.67
N THR A 117 4.68 24.13 -7.52
CA THR A 117 4.38 25.38 -8.21
C THR A 117 5.31 26.42 -7.61
N GLU A 118 6.44 26.64 -8.28
CA GLU A 118 7.25 27.86 -8.17
C GLU A 118 6.41 29.09 -8.56
#